data_AF-A0A1F9VGW7-F1
#
_entry.id   AF-A0A1F9VGW7-F1
#
_cell.length_a   1.000
_cell.length_b   1.000
_cell.length_c   1.000
_cell.angle_alpha   90.00
_cell.angle_beta   90.00
_cell.angle_gamma   90.00
#
_symmetry.space_group_name_H-M   'P 1'
#
loop_
_entity.id
_entity.type
_entity.pdbx_description
1 polymer ?
#
loop_
_entity_poly.entity_id
_entity_poly.type
_entity_poly.pdbx_seq_one_letter_code
_entity_poly.pdbx_strand_id
1 'polypeptide(L)'
;MGKTEKLITGFVLAVFVPVVFSMFGWWAATLLYMMKSGSLKSAVIFNGAMIGLGAGIIINLLYLSGMVKKLYEINDKLLTLAFLFLSFMVLMFFKGFVLGNILLGSAAGIYYGRRAHFRALSDGALSLESSRVSKFFGIITALAVMFVGFTSEGAATRLKDLLYIATLLLAGGASGIFQYWVSKYSIYSAFNLTGDIS
;
A
#
# COMPACT_ATOMS: atom_id res chain seq x y z
N MET A 1 -6.88 -20.12 13.22
CA MET A 1 -5.72 -19.45 12.58
C MET A 1 -4.53 -20.38 12.73
N GLY A 2 -3.94 -20.81 11.61
CA GLY A 2 -2.81 -21.76 11.65
C GLY A 2 -1.56 -21.12 12.26
N LYS A 3 -0.63 -21.94 12.80
CA LYS A 3 0.64 -21.44 13.36
C LYS A 3 1.45 -20.67 12.32
N THR A 4 1.49 -21.18 11.09
CA THR A 4 2.19 -20.57 9.94
C THR A 4 1.59 -19.23 9.55
N GLU A 5 0.26 -19.12 9.52
CA GLU A 5 -0.43 -17.87 9.21
C GLU A 5 -0.14 -16.79 10.26
N LYS A 6 -0.20 -17.16 11.54
CA LYS A 6 0.14 -16.23 12.63
C LYS A 6 1.59 -15.74 12.52
N LEU A 7 2.51 -16.61 12.10
CA LEU A 7 3.92 -16.26 11.89
C LEU A 7 4.08 -15.30 10.70
N ILE A 8 3.44 -15.58 9.56
CA ILE A 8 3.51 -14.73 8.36
C ILE A 8 2.89 -13.36 8.63
N THR A 9 1.65 -13.31 9.14
CA THR A 9 0.97 -12.05 9.46
C THR A 9 1.72 -11.28 10.55
N GLY A 10 2.24 -11.98 11.56
CA GLY A 10 3.08 -11.41 12.60
C GLY A 10 4.35 -10.78 12.03
N PHE A 11 5.03 -11.45 11.11
CA PHE A 11 6.24 -10.94 10.45
C PHE A 11 5.94 -9.73 9.56
N VAL A 12 4.86 -9.79 8.76
CA VAL A 12 4.45 -8.66 7.92
C VAL A 12 4.17 -7.44 8.80
N LEU A 13 3.41 -7.57 9.88
CA LEU A 13 3.17 -6.46 10.82
C LEU A 13 4.46 -6.01 11.53
N ALA A 14 5.32 -6.95 11.91
CA ALA A 14 6.60 -6.70 12.56
C ALA A 14 7.49 -5.76 11.73
N VAL A 15 7.49 -5.92 10.40
CA VAL A 15 8.26 -5.09 9.47
C VAL A 15 7.48 -3.84 9.03
N PHE A 16 6.19 -3.99 8.78
CA PHE A 16 5.38 -2.94 8.18
C PHE A 16 5.11 -1.76 9.12
N VAL A 17 4.77 -2.04 10.38
CA VAL A 17 4.47 -0.97 11.36
C VAL A 17 5.68 -0.05 11.61
N PRO A 18 6.92 -0.54 11.83
CA PRO A 18 8.07 0.32 12.03
C PRO A 18 8.42 1.14 10.80
N VAL A 19 8.27 0.56 9.60
CA VAL A 19 8.47 1.31 8.35
C VAL A 19 7.48 2.46 8.26
N VAL A 20 6.18 2.21 8.50
CA VAL A 20 5.15 3.26 8.46
C VAL A 20 5.43 4.36 9.48
N PHE A 21 5.76 4.01 10.72
CA PHE A 21 6.09 5.00 11.74
C PHE A 21 7.38 5.78 11.43
N SER A 22 8.38 5.13 10.85
CA SER A 22 9.60 5.80 10.36
C SER A 22 9.26 6.85 9.30
N MET A 23 8.38 6.50 8.36
CA MET A 23 7.92 7.42 7.32
C MET A 23 7.13 8.60 7.91
N PHE A 24 6.25 8.35 8.90
CA PHE A 24 5.57 9.43 9.62
C PHE A 24 6.56 10.36 10.32
N GLY A 25 7.58 9.81 10.99
CA GLY A 25 8.64 10.60 11.63
C GLY A 25 9.43 11.44 10.63
N TRP A 26 9.73 10.87 9.46
CA TRP A 26 10.39 11.57 8.35
C TRP A 26 9.58 12.78 7.85
N TRP A 27 8.28 12.58 7.60
CA TRP A 27 7.39 13.65 7.11
C TRP A 27 7.11 14.71 8.16
N ALA A 28 6.88 14.31 9.41
CA ALA A 28 6.67 15.23 10.51
C ALA A 28 7.91 16.12 10.71
N ALA A 29 9.11 15.54 10.68
CA ALA A 29 10.36 16.30 10.77
C ALA A 29 10.52 17.26 9.58
N THR A 30 10.25 16.80 8.36
CA THR A 30 10.32 17.64 7.15
C THR A 30 9.37 18.83 7.25
N LEU A 31 8.12 18.61 7.64
CA LEU A 31 7.07 19.64 7.70
C LEU A 31 7.33 20.66 8.82
N LEU A 32 7.69 20.19 10.02
CA LEU A 32 8.09 21.06 11.13
C LEU A 32 9.30 21.92 10.77
N TYR A 33 10.25 21.34 10.02
CA TYR A 33 11.45 22.04 9.63
C TYR A 33 11.17 23.10 8.56
N MET A 34 10.39 22.77 7.52
CA MET A 34 9.95 23.73 6.50
C MET A 34 9.20 24.93 7.10
N MET A 35 8.42 24.72 8.16
CA MET A 35 7.71 25.81 8.85
C MET A 35 8.64 26.73 9.66
N LYS A 36 9.74 26.20 10.21
CA LYS A 36 10.60 26.92 11.16
C LYS A 36 11.86 27.51 10.55
N SER A 37 12.39 26.92 9.48
CA SER A 37 13.65 27.33 8.88
C SER A 37 13.69 26.94 7.40
N GLY A 38 13.94 27.91 6.51
CA GLY A 38 13.96 27.69 5.06
C GLY A 38 15.11 26.81 4.53
N SER A 39 16.03 26.33 5.38
CA SER A 39 17.21 25.54 4.97
C SER A 39 17.24 24.15 5.59
N LEU A 40 16.73 23.16 4.85
CA LEU A 40 16.62 21.75 5.24
C LEU A 40 17.98 21.13 5.62
N LYS A 41 18.17 20.85 6.92
CA LYS A 41 19.29 20.05 7.41
C LYS A 41 18.92 18.56 7.36
N SER A 42 19.68 17.80 6.59
CA SER A 42 19.50 16.35 6.40
C SER A 42 19.48 15.55 7.71
N ALA A 43 20.26 15.98 8.71
CA ALA A 43 20.34 15.31 10.02
C ALA A 43 19.01 15.30 10.79
N VAL A 44 18.19 16.36 10.68
CA VAL A 44 16.92 16.44 11.44
C VAL A 44 15.89 15.47 10.87
N ILE A 45 15.82 15.38 9.54
CA ILE A 45 14.92 14.45 8.87
C ILE A 45 15.30 13.00 9.20
N PHE A 46 16.60 12.69 9.16
CA PHE A 46 17.11 11.36 9.51
C PHE A 46 16.76 11.00 10.97
N ASN A 47 16.98 11.91 11.91
CA ASN A 47 16.63 11.70 13.31
C ASN A 47 15.12 11.50 13.50
N GLY A 48 14.29 12.27 12.79
CA GLY A 48 12.84 12.07 12.79
C GLY A 48 12.44 10.67 12.31
N ALA A 49 13.05 10.20 11.22
CA ALA A 49 12.81 8.84 10.70
C ALA A 49 13.26 7.74 11.68
N MET A 50 14.39 7.93 12.37
CA MET A 50 14.90 6.99 13.37
C MET A 50 14.02 6.96 14.62
N ILE A 51 13.53 8.12 15.10
CA ILE A 51 12.59 8.19 16.22
C ILE A 51 11.29 7.47 15.85
N GLY A 52 10.77 7.72 14.65
CA GLY A 52 9.60 7.02 14.12
C GLY A 52 9.83 5.50 14.08
N LEU A 53 10.96 5.04 13.56
CA LEU A 53 11.30 3.63 13.51
C LEU A 53 11.32 2.99 14.91
N GLY A 54 12.01 3.63 15.86
CA GLY A 54 12.07 3.18 17.25
C GLY A 54 10.70 3.10 17.90
N ALA A 55 9.85 4.11 17.71
CA ALA A 55 8.48 4.11 18.20
C ALA A 55 7.65 2.96 17.60
N GLY A 56 7.77 2.72 16.29
CA GLY A 56 7.06 1.62 15.64
C GLY A 56 7.53 0.23 16.11
N ILE A 57 8.83 0.05 16.38
CA ILE A 57 9.35 -1.19 17.00
C ILE A 57 8.75 -1.39 18.39
N ILE A 58 8.75 -0.35 19.24
CA ILE A 58 8.18 -0.43 20.59
C ILE A 58 6.69 -0.78 20.53
N ILE A 59 5.92 -0.12 19.66
CA ILE A 59 4.48 -0.41 19.48
C ILE A 59 4.28 -1.86 19.06
N ASN A 60 5.09 -2.36 18.13
CA ASN A 60 5.02 -3.77 17.76
C ASN A 60 5.30 -4.68 18.96
N LEU A 61 6.40 -4.48 19.68
CA LEU A 61 6.73 -5.34 20.82
C LEU A 61 5.63 -5.38 21.89
N LEU A 62 4.97 -4.24 22.14
CA LEU A 62 3.91 -4.14 23.14
C LEU A 62 2.55 -4.69 22.67
N TYR A 63 2.22 -4.57 21.37
CA TYR A 63 0.86 -4.80 20.88
C TYR A 63 0.71 -5.87 19.78
N LEU A 64 1.79 -6.46 19.26
CA LEU A 64 1.74 -7.38 18.10
C LEU A 64 0.73 -8.52 18.28
N SER A 65 0.71 -9.16 19.45
CA SER A 65 -0.14 -10.33 19.71
C SER A 65 -1.64 -10.00 19.72
N GLY A 66 -2.02 -8.80 20.16
CA GLY A 66 -3.40 -8.31 20.17
C GLY A 66 -3.81 -7.65 18.85
N MET A 67 -2.86 -7.05 18.12
CA MET A 67 -3.12 -6.34 16.88
C MET A 67 -3.51 -7.25 15.73
N VAL A 68 -2.98 -8.47 15.66
CA VAL A 68 -3.29 -9.40 14.54
C VAL A 68 -4.79 -9.64 14.41
N LYS A 69 -5.51 -9.88 15.52
CA LYS A 69 -6.97 -10.08 15.48
C LYS A 69 -7.71 -8.80 15.14
N LYS A 70 -7.35 -7.70 15.80
CA LYS A 70 -7.97 -6.39 15.59
C LYS A 70 -7.77 -5.86 14.18
N LEU A 71 -6.68 -6.24 13.50
CA LEU A 71 -6.39 -5.84 12.13
C LEU A 71 -7.54 -6.22 11.19
N TYR A 72 -8.05 -7.45 11.29
CA TYR A 72 -9.15 -7.94 10.44
C TYR A 72 -10.50 -7.24 10.73
N GLU A 73 -10.63 -6.61 11.89
CA GLU A 73 -11.81 -5.87 12.33
C GLU A 73 -11.75 -4.38 11.93
N ILE A 74 -10.61 -3.88 11.45
CA ILE A 74 -10.46 -2.47 11.05
C ILE A 74 -11.50 -2.11 9.98
N ASN A 75 -12.10 -0.92 10.13
CA ASN A 75 -13.02 -0.31 9.17
C ASN A 75 -12.37 -0.12 7.78
N ASP A 76 -13.11 -0.39 6.70
CA ASP A 76 -12.69 -0.21 5.31
C ASP A 76 -12.16 1.21 5.00
N LYS A 77 -12.72 2.27 5.59
CA LYS A 77 -12.25 3.66 5.43
C LYS A 77 -10.81 3.84 5.91
N LEU A 78 -10.46 3.26 7.05
CA LEU A 78 -9.10 3.32 7.61
C LEU A 78 -8.12 2.53 6.73
N LEU A 79 -8.54 1.37 6.23
CA LEU A 79 -7.74 0.57 5.30
C LEU A 79 -7.52 1.30 3.97
N THR A 80 -8.55 1.94 3.43
CA THR A 80 -8.45 2.77 2.23
C THR A 80 -7.49 3.94 2.44
N LEU A 81 -7.59 4.65 3.57
CA LEU A 81 -6.69 5.75 3.88
C LEU A 81 -5.24 5.29 4.03
N ALA A 82 -5.02 4.17 4.73
CA ALA A 82 -3.71 3.56 4.86
C ALA A 82 -3.14 3.15 3.49
N PHE A 83 -3.94 2.51 2.64
CA PHE A 83 -3.54 2.12 1.29
C PHE A 83 -3.16 3.34 0.44
N LEU A 84 -3.97 4.40 0.44
CA LEU A 84 -3.66 5.63 -0.30
C LEU A 84 -2.37 6.28 0.19
N PHE A 85 -2.19 6.35 1.51
CA PHE A 85 -0.97 6.87 2.10
C PHE A 85 0.26 6.08 1.65
N LEU A 86 0.21 4.75 1.73
CA LEU A 86 1.30 3.87 1.30
C LEU A 86 1.56 3.97 -0.20
N SER A 87 0.51 4.04 -1.01
CA SER A 87 0.63 4.17 -2.45
C SER A 87 1.34 5.46 -2.83
N PHE A 88 1.01 6.57 -2.15
CA PHE A 88 1.69 7.84 -2.29
C PHE A 88 3.15 7.75 -1.81
N MET A 89 3.43 7.10 -0.68
CA MET A 89 4.82 6.88 -0.22
C MET A 89 5.63 6.12 -1.27
N VAL A 90 5.09 5.02 -1.78
CA VAL A 90 5.74 4.21 -2.81
C VAL A 90 6.08 5.06 -4.04
N LEU A 91 5.15 5.90 -4.50
CA LEU A 91 5.43 6.82 -5.61
C LEU A 91 6.63 7.72 -5.34
N MET A 92 6.71 8.29 -4.15
CA MET A 92 7.79 9.21 -3.76
C MET A 92 9.14 8.49 -3.62
N PHE A 93 9.18 7.33 -2.96
CA PHE A 93 10.43 6.62 -2.69
C PHE A 93 11.01 5.91 -3.90
N PHE A 94 10.14 5.35 -4.75
CA PHE A 94 10.59 4.62 -5.93
C PHE A 94 10.73 5.51 -7.16
N LYS A 95 10.76 6.85 -6.98
CA LYS A 95 10.85 7.84 -8.08
C LYS A 95 9.82 7.60 -9.18
N GLY A 96 8.60 7.22 -8.79
CA GLY A 96 7.54 6.89 -9.72
C GLY A 96 7.59 5.49 -10.34
N PHE A 97 8.47 4.60 -9.89
CA PHE A 97 8.47 3.22 -10.38
C PHE A 97 7.20 2.48 -9.93
N VAL A 98 6.37 2.13 -10.92
CA VAL A 98 5.01 1.58 -10.75
C VAL A 98 5.01 0.24 -10.01
N LEU A 99 6.11 -0.51 -10.09
CA LEU A 99 6.21 -1.85 -9.49
C LEU A 99 5.90 -1.86 -8.00
N GLY A 100 6.28 -0.81 -7.27
CA GLY A 100 5.98 -0.74 -5.85
C GLY A 100 4.47 -0.73 -5.56
N ASN A 101 3.68 -0.03 -6.38
CA ASN A 101 2.23 0.02 -6.23
C ASN A 101 1.58 -1.32 -6.60
N ILE A 102 2.19 -2.03 -7.56
CA ILE A 102 1.76 -3.37 -7.91
C ILE A 102 1.96 -4.33 -6.74
N LEU A 103 3.17 -4.35 -6.16
CA LEU A 103 3.49 -5.16 -4.99
C LEU A 103 2.60 -4.81 -3.78
N LEU A 104 2.36 -3.51 -3.56
CA LEU A 104 1.49 -3.04 -2.50
C LEU A 104 0.05 -3.52 -2.69
N GLY A 105 -0.50 -3.44 -3.89
CA GLY A 105 -1.85 -3.93 -4.18
C GLY A 105 -1.96 -5.45 -4.10
N SER A 106 -0.91 -6.20 -4.46
CA SER A 106 -0.84 -7.66 -4.24
C SER A 106 -0.88 -7.99 -2.74
N ALA A 107 -0.06 -7.32 -1.93
CA ALA A 107 -0.03 -7.51 -0.48
C ALA A 107 -1.37 -7.15 0.17
N ALA A 108 -1.99 -6.05 -0.27
CA ALA A 108 -3.33 -5.67 0.16
C ALA A 108 -4.39 -6.71 -0.28
N GLY A 109 -4.26 -7.28 -1.48
CA GLY A 109 -5.12 -8.37 -1.95
C GLY A 109 -5.02 -9.61 -1.06
N ILE A 110 -3.81 -10.04 -0.70
CA ILE A 110 -3.60 -11.15 0.25
C ILE A 110 -4.31 -10.85 1.58
N TYR A 111 -4.14 -9.64 2.11
CA TYR A 111 -4.79 -9.22 3.33
C TYR A 111 -6.34 -9.27 3.24
N TYR A 112 -6.93 -8.74 2.17
CA TYR A 112 -8.38 -8.78 1.97
C TYR A 112 -8.91 -10.21 1.79
N GLY A 113 -8.16 -11.11 1.13
CA GLY A 113 -8.51 -12.53 1.04
C GLY A 113 -8.54 -13.22 2.41
N ARG A 114 -7.53 -12.98 3.24
CA ARG A 114 -7.52 -13.52 4.62
C ARG A 114 -8.63 -12.90 5.48
N ARG A 115 -8.92 -11.61 5.31
CA ARG A 115 -10.02 -10.93 6.00
C ARG A 115 -11.39 -11.48 5.61
N ALA A 116 -11.60 -11.76 4.33
CA ALA A 116 -12.82 -12.40 3.82
C ALA A 116 -13.00 -13.81 4.41
N HIS A 117 -11.93 -14.59 4.48
CA HIS A 117 -11.94 -15.91 5.12
C HIS A 117 -12.27 -15.79 6.63
N PHE A 118 -11.64 -14.86 7.33
CA PHE A 118 -11.93 -14.61 8.76
C PHE A 118 -13.40 -14.21 9.00
N ARG A 119 -14.03 -13.53 8.04
CA ARG A 119 -15.45 -13.16 8.08
C ARG A 119 -16.40 -14.25 7.57
N ALA A 120 -15.89 -15.40 7.16
CA ALA A 120 -16.66 -16.50 6.58
C ALA A 120 -17.61 -16.04 5.45
N LEU A 121 -17.11 -15.20 4.54
CA LEU A 121 -17.90 -14.74 3.40
C LEU A 121 -18.25 -15.91 2.46
N SER A 122 -19.46 -15.89 1.91
CA SER A 122 -19.86 -16.80 0.83
C SER A 122 -19.14 -16.47 -0.48
N ASP A 123 -19.03 -17.43 -1.40
CA ASP A 123 -18.35 -17.25 -2.69
C ASP A 123 -18.91 -16.07 -3.51
N GLY A 124 -20.23 -15.87 -3.47
CA GLY A 124 -20.89 -14.74 -4.11
C GLY A 124 -20.47 -13.40 -3.49
N ALA A 125 -20.42 -13.32 -2.16
CA ALA A 125 -19.97 -12.12 -1.46
C ALA A 125 -18.47 -11.85 -1.70
N LEU A 126 -17.64 -12.89 -1.71
CA LEU A 126 -16.21 -12.81 -2.02
C LEU A 126 -15.97 -12.29 -3.44
N SER A 127 -16.75 -12.75 -4.42
CA SER A 127 -16.62 -12.27 -5.82
C SER A 127 -16.94 -10.78 -5.97
N LEU A 128 -17.97 -10.30 -5.28
CA LEU A 128 -18.34 -8.89 -5.26
C LEU A 128 -17.30 -8.04 -4.54
N GLU A 129 -16.87 -8.45 -3.34
CA GLU A 129 -15.87 -7.72 -2.56
C GLU A 129 -14.52 -7.69 -3.26
N SER A 130 -14.05 -8.84 -3.77
CA SER A 130 -12.78 -8.93 -4.51
C SER A 130 -12.77 -8.04 -5.74
N SER A 131 -13.87 -8.00 -6.50
CA SER A 131 -13.98 -7.15 -7.68
C SER A 131 -13.98 -5.67 -7.31
N ARG A 132 -14.68 -5.28 -6.23
CA ARG A 132 -14.70 -3.89 -5.74
C ARG A 132 -13.31 -3.43 -5.29
N VAL A 133 -12.65 -4.22 -4.44
CA VAL A 133 -11.32 -3.92 -3.89
C VAL A 133 -10.26 -3.90 -5.01
N SER A 134 -10.31 -4.86 -5.92
CA SER A 134 -9.35 -4.93 -7.04
C SER A 134 -9.55 -3.78 -8.04
N LYS A 135 -10.79 -3.35 -8.29
CA LYS A 135 -11.06 -2.16 -9.13
C LYS A 135 -10.46 -0.92 -8.49
N PHE A 136 -10.64 -0.77 -7.18
CA PHE A 136 -10.04 0.34 -6.44
C PHE A 136 -8.50 0.34 -6.58
N PHE A 137 -7.83 -0.78 -6.32
CA PHE A 137 -6.37 -0.86 -6.50
C PHE A 137 -5.91 -0.63 -7.94
N GLY A 138 -6.68 -1.12 -8.92
CA GLY A 138 -6.45 -0.86 -10.34
C GLY A 138 -6.53 0.63 -10.69
N ILE A 139 -7.56 1.34 -10.22
CA ILE A 139 -7.71 2.78 -10.43
C ILE A 139 -6.55 3.55 -9.79
N ILE A 140 -6.19 3.24 -8.55
CA ILE A 140 -5.08 3.93 -7.86
C ILE A 140 -3.76 3.70 -8.60
N THR A 141 -3.50 2.48 -9.10
CA THR A 141 -2.29 2.18 -9.87
C THR A 141 -2.29 2.91 -11.21
N ALA A 142 -3.41 2.94 -11.92
CA ALA A 142 -3.54 3.69 -13.17
C ALA A 142 -3.25 5.18 -12.96
N LEU A 143 -3.84 5.77 -11.93
CA LEU A 143 -3.60 7.18 -11.57
C LEU A 143 -2.14 7.43 -11.16
N ALA A 144 -1.53 6.49 -10.43
CA ALA A 144 -0.12 6.55 -10.06
C ALA A 144 0.78 6.59 -11.31
N VAL A 145 0.54 5.73 -12.31
CA VAL A 145 1.30 5.73 -13.58
C VAL A 145 1.11 7.05 -14.33
N MET A 146 -0.13 7.51 -14.44
CA MET A 146 -0.43 8.78 -15.11
C MET A 146 0.28 9.95 -14.41
N PHE A 147 0.21 10.02 -13.09
CA PHE A 147 0.87 11.06 -12.29
C PHE A 147 2.39 11.08 -12.52
N VAL A 148 3.02 9.91 -12.57
CA VAL A 148 4.47 9.81 -12.86
C VAL A 148 4.79 10.31 -14.26
N GLY A 149 3.96 9.98 -15.27
CA GLY A 149 4.13 10.54 -16.60
C GLY A 149 3.97 12.07 -16.63
N PHE A 150 2.96 12.61 -15.96
CA PHE A 150 2.74 14.06 -15.86
C PHE A 150 3.86 14.81 -15.15
N THR A 151 4.53 14.17 -14.19
CA THR A 151 5.64 14.76 -13.44
C THR A 151 7.02 14.47 -14.04
N SER A 152 7.08 13.73 -15.16
CA SER A 152 8.33 13.44 -15.84
C SER A 152 8.97 14.68 -16.48
N GLU A 153 10.30 14.70 -16.55
CA GLU A 153 11.03 15.78 -17.19
C GLU A 153 10.60 15.96 -18.65
N GLY A 154 10.27 17.20 -19.03
CA GLY A 154 9.76 17.51 -20.36
C GLY A 154 8.29 17.12 -20.60
N ALA A 155 7.54 16.72 -19.57
CA ALA A 155 6.10 16.46 -19.72
C ALA A 155 5.35 17.67 -20.28
N ALA A 156 5.64 18.89 -19.83
CA ALA A 156 4.94 20.10 -20.29
C ALA A 156 5.04 20.34 -21.81
N THR A 157 6.17 20.01 -22.44
CA THR A 157 6.33 20.12 -23.90
C THR A 157 5.67 18.95 -24.62
N ARG A 158 5.78 17.74 -24.08
CA ARG A 158 5.18 16.51 -24.66
C ARG A 158 3.67 16.45 -24.54
N LEU A 159 3.05 17.10 -23.55
CA LEU A 159 1.60 17.16 -23.40
C LEU A 159 0.88 17.91 -24.53
N LYS A 160 1.62 18.65 -25.37
CA LYS A 160 1.06 19.22 -26.60
C LYS A 160 0.88 18.19 -27.71
N ASP A 161 1.56 17.04 -27.59
CA ASP A 161 1.47 15.93 -28.52
C ASP A 161 0.36 14.97 -28.09
N LEU A 162 -0.67 14.85 -28.93
CA LEU A 162 -1.79 13.93 -28.73
C LEU A 162 -1.32 12.48 -28.59
N LEU A 163 -0.24 12.10 -29.27
CA LEU A 163 0.31 10.75 -29.21
C LEU A 163 0.89 10.43 -27.82
N TYR A 164 1.52 11.42 -27.18
CA TYR A 164 2.03 11.27 -25.81
C TYR A 164 0.89 11.11 -24.80
N ILE A 165 -0.17 11.92 -24.91
CA ILE A 165 -1.37 11.79 -24.06
C ILE A 165 -2.01 10.40 -24.24
N ALA A 166 -2.19 9.95 -25.49
CA ALA A 166 -2.74 8.64 -25.78
C ALA A 166 -1.88 7.53 -25.18
N THR A 167 -0.55 7.62 -25.30
CA THR A 167 0.39 6.66 -24.72
C THR A 167 0.28 6.62 -23.20
N LEU A 168 0.16 7.78 -22.55
CA LEU A 168 0.04 7.87 -21.09
C LEU A 168 -1.27 7.25 -20.59
N LEU A 169 -2.38 7.52 -21.28
CA LEU A 169 -3.69 6.93 -20.98
C LEU A 169 -3.68 5.40 -21.18
N LEU A 170 -3.05 4.92 -22.25
CA LEU A 170 -2.91 3.48 -22.51
C LEU A 170 -2.04 2.81 -21.44
N ALA A 171 -0.92 3.41 -21.06
CA ALA A 171 -0.06 2.88 -19.99
C ALA A 171 -0.76 2.86 -18.63
N GLY A 172 -1.47 3.94 -18.29
CA GLY A 172 -2.32 4.00 -17.09
C GLY A 172 -3.43 2.95 -17.11
N GLY A 173 -4.16 2.83 -18.21
CA GLY A 173 -5.22 1.83 -18.37
C GLY A 173 -4.70 0.40 -18.27
N ALA A 174 -3.62 0.07 -18.99
CA ALA A 174 -3.01 -1.26 -18.99
C ALA A 174 -2.51 -1.66 -17.59
N SER A 175 -1.81 -0.76 -16.90
CA SER A 175 -1.33 -1.00 -15.54
C SER A 175 -2.49 -1.18 -14.53
N GLY A 176 -3.56 -0.41 -14.66
CA GLY A 176 -4.76 -0.56 -13.82
C GLY A 176 -5.48 -1.89 -14.04
N ILE A 177 -5.65 -2.32 -15.29
CA ILE A 177 -6.22 -3.63 -15.63
C ILE A 177 -5.34 -4.75 -15.10
N PHE A 178 -4.03 -4.66 -15.30
CA PHE A 178 -3.07 -5.63 -14.78
C PHE A 178 -3.18 -5.73 -13.25
N GLN A 179 -3.19 -4.60 -12.56
CA GLN A 179 -3.31 -4.57 -11.10
C GLN A 179 -4.63 -5.16 -10.61
N TYR A 180 -5.73 -4.90 -11.31
CA TYR A 180 -7.03 -5.50 -11.01
C TYR A 180 -6.93 -7.03 -10.99
N TRP A 181 -6.33 -7.64 -12.02
CA TRP A 181 -6.19 -9.10 -12.10
C TRP A 181 -5.27 -9.65 -11.03
N VAL A 182 -4.11 -9.03 -10.81
CA VAL A 182 -3.14 -9.46 -9.79
C VAL A 182 -3.75 -9.39 -8.39
N SER A 183 -4.45 -8.30 -8.07
CA SER A 183 -5.10 -8.13 -6.76
C SER A 183 -6.22 -9.14 -6.57
N LYS A 184 -7.04 -9.35 -7.61
CA LYS A 184 -8.14 -10.32 -7.57
C LYS A 184 -7.62 -11.74 -7.37
N TYR A 185 -6.60 -12.15 -8.13
CA TYR A 185 -5.93 -13.43 -7.97
C TYR A 185 -5.36 -13.59 -6.55
N SER A 186 -4.69 -12.56 -6.03
CA SER A 186 -4.13 -12.56 -4.67
C SER A 186 -5.20 -12.75 -3.60
N ILE A 187 -6.38 -12.13 -3.76
CA ILE A 187 -7.53 -12.29 -2.84
C ILE A 187 -8.03 -13.74 -2.85
N TYR A 188 -8.28 -14.32 -4.03
CA TYR A 188 -8.77 -15.71 -4.14
C TYR A 188 -7.75 -16.73 -3.65
N SER A 189 -6.48 -16.57 -4.04
CA SER A 189 -5.40 -17.43 -3.56
C SER A 189 -5.33 -17.39 -2.03
N ALA A 190 -5.33 -16.20 -1.43
CA ALA A 190 -5.27 -16.06 0.02
C ALA A 190 -6.51 -16.60 0.74
N PHE A 191 -7.70 -16.49 0.15
CA PHE A 191 -8.93 -17.07 0.70
C PHE A 191 -8.88 -18.61 0.76
N ASN A 192 -8.32 -19.25 -0.27
CA ASN A 192 -8.30 -20.72 -0.42
C ASN A 192 -7.12 -21.43 0.28
N LEU A 193 -6.08 -20.69 0.72
CA LEU A 193 -4.85 -21.26 1.33
C LEU A 193 -5.07 -22.08 2.63
N THR A 194 -6.30 -22.23 3.11
CA THR A 194 -6.64 -22.93 4.35
C THR A 194 -7.22 -24.34 4.16
N GLY A 195 -7.38 -24.81 2.92
CA GLY A 195 -7.94 -26.13 2.60
C GLY A 195 -7.08 -27.35 2.99
N ASP A 196 -5.76 -27.19 3.19
CA ASP A 196 -4.82 -28.31 3.28
C ASP A 196 -4.12 -28.47 4.65
N ILE A 197 -4.68 -27.92 5.74
CA ILE A 197 -4.07 -28.05 7.09
C ILE A 197 -5.08 -28.64 8.11
N SER A 198 -5.89 -29.59 7.68
CA SER A 198 -6.68 -30.46 8.57
C SER A 198 -5.89 -31.71 8.93
#